data_AF-A0AAW1D6S1-F1
#
_entry.id   AF-A0AAW1D6S1-F1
#
_cell.length_a   1.000
_cell.length_b   1.000
_cell.length_c   1.000
_cell.angle_alpha   90.00
_cell.angle_beta   90.00
_cell.angle_gamma   90.00
#
_symmetry.space_group_name_H-M   'P 1'
#
loop_
_entity.id
_entity.type
_entity.pdbx_description
1 polymer ?
#
loop_
_entity_poly.entity_id
_entity_poly.type
_entity_poly.pdbx_seq_one_letter_code
_entity_poly.pdbx_strand_id
1 'polypeptide(L)'
;MVVVVQAMGQNWHTEHFVCCACGTKLANQSYYERENNPFCTTCYEEKFCPRCTLCNKPIVDTAVLALGNCWHQGCFKCNNCNEPISDTSFELYREKAVCSDCGKLLRKLKVDTTAF
;
A
#
# COMPACT_ATOMS: atom_id res chain seq x y z
N MET A 1 23.95 34.62 11.69
CA MET A 1 24.28 33.18 11.74
C MET A 1 23.33 32.46 10.82
N VAL A 2 23.83 31.63 9.91
CA VAL A 2 23.00 30.86 8.99
C VAL A 2 22.74 29.51 9.64
N VAL A 3 21.47 29.14 9.80
CA VAL A 3 21.12 27.80 10.28
C VAL A 3 21.27 26.85 9.11
N VAL A 4 22.10 25.82 9.31
CA VAL A 4 22.34 24.77 8.32
C VAL A 4 21.89 23.44 8.89
N VAL A 5 21.30 22.62 8.03
CA VAL A 5 20.92 21.25 8.32
C VAL A 5 21.90 20.31 7.63
N GLN A 6 22.47 19.40 8.39
CA GLN A 6 23.35 18.37 7.85
C GLN A 6 22.49 17.21 7.36
N ALA A 7 22.45 17.02 6.05
CA ALA A 7 21.58 16.06 5.38
C ALA A 7 22.29 15.55 4.12
N MET A 8 22.15 14.25 3.83
CA MET A 8 22.72 13.65 2.60
C MET A 8 24.25 13.82 2.49
N GLY A 9 24.95 13.84 3.62
CA GLY A 9 26.40 14.08 3.68
C GLY A 9 26.83 15.52 3.33
N GLN A 10 25.89 16.45 3.16
CA GLN A 10 26.14 17.85 2.84
C GLN A 10 25.46 18.80 3.83
N ASN A 11 25.88 20.06 3.82
CA ASN A 11 25.25 21.13 4.60
C ASN A 11 24.27 21.88 3.71
N TRP A 12 23.00 21.89 4.11
CA TRP A 12 21.94 22.60 3.41
C TRP A 12 21.51 23.80 4.21
N HIS A 13 21.23 24.90 3.51
CA HIS A 13 20.50 26.00 4.13
C HIS A 13 19.07 25.57 4.42
N THR A 14 18.54 25.90 5.59
CA THR A 14 17.17 25.52 6.00
C THR A 14 16.09 25.98 5.02
N GLU A 15 16.33 27.07 4.27
CA GLU A 15 15.41 27.54 3.21
C GLU A 15 15.51 26.77 1.90
N HIS A 16 16.67 26.20 1.58
CA HIS A 16 16.90 25.45 0.34
C HIS A 16 16.71 23.94 0.52
N PHE A 17 16.63 23.47 1.76
CA PHE A 17 16.30 22.09 2.06
C PHE A 17 14.79 21.85 1.93
N VAL A 18 14.34 21.73 0.68
CA VAL A 18 12.92 21.58 0.30
C VAL A 18 12.71 20.30 -0.48
N CYS A 19 11.50 19.76 -0.42
CA CYS A 19 11.12 18.59 -1.20
C CYS A 19 11.22 18.86 -2.70
N CYS A 20 11.94 18.01 -3.42
CA CYS A 20 12.11 18.11 -4.87
C CYS A 20 10.76 18.02 -5.64
N ALA A 21 9.76 17.31 -5.08
CA ALA A 21 8.47 17.12 -5.74
C ALA A 21 7.46 18.26 -5.50
N CYS A 22 7.41 18.85 -4.29
CA CYS A 22 6.38 19.82 -3.90
C CYS A 22 6.91 21.16 -3.36
N GLY A 23 8.22 21.27 -3.10
CA GLY A 23 8.84 22.49 -2.57
C GLY A 23 8.63 22.73 -1.07
N THR A 24 8.02 21.80 -0.32
CA THR A 24 7.84 21.94 1.13
C THR A 24 9.18 21.93 1.87
N LYS A 25 9.38 22.84 2.84
CA LYS A 25 10.60 22.92 3.67
C LYS A 25 10.73 21.68 4.57
N LEU A 26 11.85 20.97 4.45
CA LEU A 26 12.15 19.71 5.15
C LEU A 26 13.05 19.90 6.38
N ALA A 27 13.56 21.11 6.61
CA ALA A 27 14.55 21.38 7.67
C ALA A 27 14.13 20.97 9.09
N ASN A 28 12.82 20.89 9.37
CA ASN A 28 12.27 20.52 10.68
C ASN A 28 11.33 19.30 10.60
N GLN A 29 11.35 18.54 9.50
CA GLN A 29 10.44 17.41 9.29
C GLN A 29 11.22 16.16 8.90
N SER A 30 10.62 15.00 9.15
CA SER A 30 11.13 13.75 8.57
C SER A 30 11.08 13.84 7.04
N TYR A 31 12.15 13.42 6.40
CA TYR A 31 12.27 13.37 4.95
C TYR A 31 12.90 12.05 4.53
N TYR A 32 12.75 11.74 3.24
CA TYR A 32 13.37 10.57 2.62
C TYR A 32 14.34 11.03 1.55
N GLU A 33 15.47 10.36 1.45
CA GLU A 33 16.48 10.59 0.42
C GLU A 33 16.32 9.53 -0.69
N ARG A 34 16.23 9.99 -1.94
CA ARG A 34 16.20 9.11 -3.13
C ARG A 34 17.00 9.77 -4.24
N GLU A 35 17.96 9.04 -4.82
CA GLU A 35 18.75 9.51 -5.97
C GLU A 35 19.40 10.88 -5.72
N ASN A 36 19.96 11.12 -4.53
CA ASN A 36 20.50 12.42 -4.11
C ASN A 36 19.49 13.59 -4.15
N ASN A 37 18.19 13.31 -4.05
CA ASN A 37 17.16 14.33 -3.88
C ASN A 37 16.34 14.11 -2.59
N PRO A 38 16.05 15.17 -1.82
CA PRO A 38 15.20 15.08 -0.65
C PRO A 38 13.71 15.12 -1.03
N PHE A 39 12.93 14.21 -0.46
CA PHE A 39 11.48 14.10 -0.65
C PHE A 39 10.74 14.19 0.67
N CYS A 40 9.59 14.86 0.64
CA CYS A 40 8.65 14.86 1.76
C CYS A 40 8.06 13.46 1.96
N THR A 41 7.70 13.09 3.19
CA THR A 41 7.06 11.79 3.51
C THR A 41 5.91 11.49 2.56
N THR A 42 4.93 12.40 2.45
CA THR A 42 3.77 12.24 1.56
C THR A 42 4.15 12.05 0.09
N CYS A 43 5.12 12.82 -0.40
CA CYS A 43 5.57 12.81 -1.78
C CYS A 43 6.29 11.50 -2.13
N TYR A 44 7.10 11.05 -1.18
CA TYR A 44 7.80 9.79 -1.28
C TYR A 44 6.79 8.63 -1.31
N GLU A 45 5.83 8.66 -0.40
CA GLU A 45 4.75 7.67 -0.32
C GLU A 45 3.90 7.64 -1.60
N GLU A 46 3.50 8.79 -2.13
CA GLU A 46 2.67 8.87 -3.34
C GLU A 46 3.38 8.39 -4.62
N LYS A 47 4.69 8.63 -4.73
CA LYS A 47 5.48 8.30 -5.92
C LYS A 47 6.08 6.89 -5.88
N PHE A 48 6.46 6.42 -4.70
CA PHE A 48 7.25 5.19 -4.56
C PHE A 48 6.49 4.04 -3.89
N CYS A 49 5.43 4.29 -3.13
CA CYS A 49 4.66 3.19 -2.56
C CYS A 49 3.79 2.48 -3.61
N PRO A 50 3.61 1.16 -3.47
CA PRO A 50 2.68 0.42 -4.31
C PRO A 50 1.25 0.95 -4.13
N ARG A 51 0.45 0.94 -5.19
CA ARG A 51 -0.94 1.39 -5.15
C ARG A 51 -1.86 0.21 -4.90
N CYS A 52 -2.88 0.43 -4.06
CA CYS A 52 -3.90 -0.57 -3.86
C CYS A 52 -4.81 -0.68 -5.08
N THR A 53 -5.01 -1.90 -5.58
CA THR A 53 -5.86 -2.16 -6.74
C THR A 53 -7.34 -1.79 -6.50
N LEU A 54 -7.82 -1.79 -5.26
CA LEU A 54 -9.21 -1.44 -4.95
C LEU A 54 -9.44 0.07 -4.89
N CYS A 55 -8.60 0.80 -4.15
CA CYS A 55 -8.84 2.22 -3.85
C CYS A 55 -7.90 3.18 -4.60
N ASN A 56 -6.92 2.65 -5.35
CA ASN A 56 -5.88 3.39 -6.09
C ASN A 56 -5.00 4.32 -5.23
N LYS A 57 -5.08 4.22 -3.91
CA LYS A 57 -4.24 4.99 -2.97
C LYS A 57 -2.92 4.28 -2.72
N PRO A 58 -1.83 5.03 -2.46
CA PRO A 58 -0.56 4.45 -2.04
C PRO A 58 -0.71 3.65 -0.73
N ILE A 59 -0.01 2.54 -0.65
CA ILE A 59 0.06 1.69 0.55
C ILE A 59 1.31 2.08 1.32
N VAL A 60 1.11 2.91 2.35
CA VAL A 60 2.14 3.39 3.27
C VAL A 60 2.50 2.36 4.33
N ASP A 61 1.50 1.59 4.77
CA ASP A 61 1.63 0.57 5.80
C ASP A 61 1.88 -0.83 5.18
N THR A 62 1.43 -1.88 5.87
CA THR A 62 1.49 -3.26 5.42
C THR A 62 0.64 -3.48 4.16
N ALA A 63 1.32 -3.79 3.05
CA ALA A 63 0.70 -4.22 1.82
C ALA A 63 0.39 -5.72 1.86
N VAL A 64 -0.84 -6.09 1.48
CA VAL A 64 -1.22 -7.47 1.22
C VAL A 64 -0.93 -7.76 -0.25
N LEU A 65 -0.03 -8.71 -0.49
CA LEU A 65 0.29 -9.20 -1.83
C LEU A 65 -0.57 -10.43 -2.12
N ALA A 66 -1.58 -10.28 -2.97
CA ALA A 66 -2.49 -11.34 -3.34
C ALA A 66 -2.91 -11.20 -4.80
N LEU A 67 -3.07 -12.33 -5.49
CA LEU A 67 -3.48 -12.35 -6.91
C LEU A 67 -2.56 -11.53 -7.82
N GLY A 68 -1.26 -11.48 -7.53
CA GLY A 68 -0.29 -10.67 -8.27
C GLY A 68 -0.47 -9.15 -8.12
N ASN A 69 -1.32 -8.72 -7.18
CA ASN A 69 -1.70 -7.34 -6.95
C ASN A 69 -1.40 -6.93 -5.50
N CYS A 70 -1.35 -5.62 -5.26
CA CYS A 70 -1.14 -5.04 -3.94
C CYS A 70 -2.45 -4.48 -3.39
N TRP A 71 -2.72 -4.72 -2.10
CA TRP A 71 -3.96 -4.31 -1.46
C TRP A 71 -3.67 -3.76 -0.05
N HIS A 72 -4.45 -2.79 0.41
CA HIS A 72 -4.47 -2.49 1.85
C HIS A 72 -5.11 -3.65 2.60
N GLN A 73 -4.70 -3.90 3.85
CA GLN A 73 -5.31 -4.92 4.72
C GLN A 73 -6.84 -4.79 4.79
N GLY A 74 -7.36 -3.56 4.92
CA GLY A 74 -8.81 -3.32 4.91
C GLY A 74 -9.47 -3.35 3.53
N CYS A 75 -8.70 -3.26 2.45
CA CYS A 75 -9.22 -3.33 1.08
C CYS A 75 -9.29 -4.76 0.55
N PHE A 76 -8.46 -5.68 1.05
CA PHE A 76 -8.50 -7.08 0.65
C PHE A 76 -9.67 -7.80 1.32
N LYS A 77 -10.84 -7.66 0.71
CA LYS A 77 -12.11 -8.19 1.20
C LYS A 77 -12.64 -9.32 0.34
N CYS A 78 -13.38 -10.22 0.98
CA CYS A 78 -14.04 -11.33 0.34
C CYS A 78 -15.06 -10.79 -0.68
N ASN A 79 -14.98 -11.23 -1.93
CA ASN A 79 -15.93 -10.80 -2.95
C ASN A 79 -17.38 -11.25 -2.66
N ASN A 80 -17.59 -12.24 -1.79
CA ASN A 80 -18.92 -12.77 -1.48
C ASN A 80 -19.57 -12.07 -0.28
N CYS A 81 -18.88 -11.95 0.85
CA CYS A 81 -19.43 -11.29 2.06
C CYS A 81 -19.01 -9.83 2.24
N ASN A 82 -18.11 -9.31 1.39
CA ASN A 82 -17.51 -7.98 1.51
C ASN A 82 -16.75 -7.70 2.82
N GLU A 83 -16.50 -8.71 3.64
CA GLU A 83 -15.69 -8.57 4.84
C GLU A 83 -14.20 -8.67 4.55
N PRO A 84 -13.33 -7.92 5.25
CA PRO A 84 -11.89 -8.01 5.11
C PRO A 84 -11.43 -9.44 5.43
N ILE A 85 -10.63 -10.01 4.53
CA ILE A 85 -10.06 -11.34 4.75
C ILE A 85 -8.89 -11.17 5.72
N SER A 86 -9.15 -11.40 7.01
CA SER A 86 -8.13 -11.42 8.05
C SER A 86 -7.39 -12.77 8.14
N ASP A 87 -7.92 -13.79 7.48
CA ASP A 87 -7.33 -15.13 7.49
C ASP A 87 -6.00 -15.15 6.75
N THR A 88 -5.05 -15.93 7.27
CA THR A 88 -3.79 -16.24 6.58
C THR A 88 -4.03 -17.02 5.28
N SER A 89 -5.17 -17.70 5.17
CA SER A 89 -5.59 -18.48 4.01
C SER A 89 -6.83 -17.89 3.36
N PHE A 90 -6.82 -17.77 2.04
CA PHE A 90 -8.00 -17.41 1.25
C PHE A 90 -8.16 -18.41 0.10
N GLU A 91 -9.37 -18.51 -0.42
CA GLU A 91 -9.67 -19.36 -1.57
C GLU A 91 -9.95 -18.49 -2.80
N LEU A 92 -9.69 -19.04 -3.98
CA LEU A 92 -9.98 -18.38 -5.25
C LEU A 92 -11.21 -19.00 -5.89
N TYR A 93 -12.24 -18.19 -6.06
CA TYR A 93 -13.47 -18.60 -6.72
C TYR A 93 -13.79 -17.66 -7.88
N ARG A 94 -13.85 -18.20 -9.10
CA ARG A 94 -14.02 -17.41 -10.34
C ARG A 94 -13.03 -16.24 -10.44
N GLU A 95 -11.75 -16.52 -10.18
CA GLU A 95 -10.64 -15.54 -10.21
C GLU A 95 -10.75 -14.41 -9.18
N LYS A 96 -11.66 -14.55 -8.20
CA LYS A 96 -11.84 -13.59 -7.11
C LYS A 96 -11.49 -14.21 -5.77
N ALA A 97 -10.86 -13.43 -4.91
CA ALA A 97 -10.55 -13.84 -3.55
C ALA A 97 -11.83 -13.94 -2.71
N VAL A 98 -12.01 -15.07 -2.04
CA VAL A 98 -13.08 -15.31 -1.08
C VAL A 98 -12.49 -15.79 0.24
N CYS A 99 -13.13 -15.43 1.36
CA CYS A 99 -12.72 -15.91 2.67
C CYS A 99 -12.93 -17.42 2.80
N SER A 100 -12.25 -18.02 3.78
CA SER A 100 -12.29 -19.45 4.08
C SER A 100 -13.73 -19.96 4.27
N ASP A 101 -14.62 -19.17 4.87
CA ASP A 101 -16.01 -19.57 5.11
C ASP A 101 -16.84 -19.58 3.82
N CYS A 102 -16.70 -18.53 3.00
CA CYS A 102 -17.37 -18.46 1.71
C CYS A 102 -16.85 -19.53 0.74
N GLY A 103 -15.55 -19.82 0.76
CA GLY A 103 -14.96 -20.88 -0.07
C GLY A 103 -15.51 -22.27 0.25
N LYS A 104 -15.62 -22.62 1.54
CA LYS A 104 -16.27 -23.86 2.01
C LYS A 104 -17.72 -23.98 1.53
N LEU A 105 -18.50 -22.89 1.60
CA LEU A 105 -19.90 -22.86 1.14
C LEU A 105 -20.00 -23.08 -0.37
N LEU A 106 -19.19 -22.39 -1.15
CA LEU A 106 -19.19 -22.47 -2.62
C LEU A 106 -18.72 -23.84 -3.12
N ARG A 107 -17.81 -24.50 -2.40
CA ARG A 107 -17.36 -25.86 -2.71
C ARG A 107 -18.48 -26.89 -2.54
N LYS A 108 -19.34 -26.74 -1.53
CA LYS A 108 -20.51 -27.62 -1.33
C LYS A 108 -21.54 -27.46 -2.44
N LEU A 109 -21.83 -26.23 -2.86
CA LEU A 109 -22.80 -25.94 -3.93
C LEU A 109 -22.43 -26.53 -5.30
N LYS A 110 -21.15 -26.79 -5.58
CA LYS A 110 -20.72 -27.43 -6.83
C LYS A 110 -20.95 -28.94 -6.85
N VAL A 111 -21.14 -29.60 -5.71
CA VAL A 111 -21.29 -31.07 -5.65
C VAL A 111 -22.71 -31.51 -6.00
N ASP A 112 -23.72 -30.67 -5.75
CA ASP A 112 -25.13 -31.03 -5.95
C ASP A 112 -25.62 -30.93 -7.41
N THR A 113 -24.84 -30.35 -8.34
CA THR A 113 -25.26 -30.25 -9.76
C THR A 113 -24.78 -31.40 -10.65
N THR A 114 -24.02 -32.36 -10.10
CA THR A 114 -23.63 -33.62 -10.78
C THR A 114 -24.44 -34.84 -10.32
N ALA A 115 -25.49 -34.65 -9.52
CA ALA A 115 -26.42 -35.70 -9.12
C ALA A 115 -27.71 -35.65 -9.95
N PHE A 116 -27.59 -35.90 -11.26
CA PHE A 116 -28.67 -36.38 -12.12
C PHE A 116 -28.10 -37.39 -13.11
#